data_AF-A0A835H9V4-F1
#
_entry.id   AF-A0A835H9V4-F1
#
_cell.length_a   1.000
_cell.length_b   1.000
_cell.length_c   1.000
_cell.angle_alpha   90.00
_cell.angle_beta   90.00
_cell.angle_gamma   90.00
#
_symmetry.space_group_name_H-M   'P 1'
#
loop_
_entity.id
_entity.type
_entity.pdbx_description
1 polymer ?
#
loop_
_entity_poly.entity_id
_entity_poly.type
_entity_poly.pdbx_seq_one_letter_code
_entity_poly.pdbx_strand_id
1 'polypeptide(L)'
;MLVMGNHVAITVGGSNGHFELIVYKPLIASALLRSLRLLGDASASSEKNCVRSIEANRERISKLLHEEAALKLNVLTSDEFDKLVVPEKMIGPSD
;
A
#
# COMPACT_ATOMS: atom_id res chain seq x y z
N MET A 1 -1.28 13.94 -4.26
CA MET A 1 -0.80 14.70 -5.46
C MET A 1 0.09 15.89 -5.12
N LEU A 2 -0.12 16.60 -3.99
CA LEU A 2 0.70 17.76 -3.57
C LEU A 2 2.21 17.49 -3.51
N VAL A 3 2.65 16.36 -2.96
CA VAL A 3 4.09 16.00 -2.89
C VAL A 3 4.69 15.82 -4.29
N MET A 4 3.95 15.21 -5.22
CA MET A 4 4.38 15.04 -6.61
C MET A 4 4.46 16.39 -7.34
N GLY A 5 3.48 17.28 -7.14
CA GLY A 5 3.53 18.64 -7.69
C GLY A 5 4.71 19.46 -7.14
N ASN A 6 4.96 19.36 -5.83
CA ASN A 6 6.11 20.00 -5.20
C ASN A 6 7.44 19.45 -5.74
N HIS A 7 7.51 18.15 -6.04
CA HIS A 7 8.69 17.55 -6.67
C HIS A 7 8.97 18.18 -8.04
N VAL A 8 7.94 18.31 -8.90
CA VAL A 8 8.10 18.99 -10.21
C VAL A 8 8.53 20.44 -10.03
N ALA A 9 7.95 21.18 -9.07
CA ALA A 9 8.33 22.56 -8.79
C ALA A 9 9.81 22.69 -8.33
N ILE A 10 10.29 21.76 -7.51
CA ILE A 10 11.70 21.71 -7.08
C ILE A 10 12.62 21.40 -8.27
N THR A 11 12.25 20.43 -9.10
CA THR A 11 13.04 20.04 -10.27
C THR A 11 13.17 21.21 -11.25
N VAL A 12 12.05 21.86 -11.59
CA VAL A 12 12.05 23.04 -12.47
C VAL A 12 12.85 24.19 -11.82
N GLY A 13 12.64 24.48 -10.53
CA GLY A 13 13.38 25.54 -9.84
C GLY A 13 14.89 25.28 -9.72
N GLY A 14 15.29 24.02 -9.60
CA GLY A 14 16.69 23.60 -9.53
C GLY A 14 17.40 23.59 -10.88
N SER A 15 16.70 23.26 -11.95
CA SER A 15 17.25 23.28 -13.32
C SER A 15 17.40 24.70 -13.88
N ASN A 16 16.68 25.70 -13.34
CA ASN A 16 16.75 27.09 -13.78
C ASN A 16 17.74 27.93 -12.95
N GLY A 17 19.00 27.49 -12.89
CA GLY A 17 20.11 28.33 -12.39
C GLY A 17 20.59 29.30 -13.49
N HIS A 18 20.69 30.59 -13.18
CA HIS A 18 21.24 31.57 -14.11
C HIS A 18 22.61 32.03 -13.59
N PHE A 19 23.67 31.77 -14.35
CA PHE A 19 25.06 31.97 -13.94
C PHE A 19 25.41 31.30 -12.60
N GLU A 20 26.05 32.01 -11.67
CA GLU A 20 26.62 31.43 -10.44
C GLU A 20 25.59 31.18 -9.32
N LEU A 21 24.33 31.58 -9.48
CA LEU A 21 23.33 31.50 -8.41
C LEU A 21 21.96 30.98 -8.86
N ILE A 22 21.39 30.11 -8.03
CA ILE A 22 20.00 29.68 -8.10
C ILE A 22 19.14 30.71 -7.35
N VAL A 23 18.30 31.46 -8.04
CA VAL A 23 17.41 32.47 -7.43
C VAL A 23 16.18 31.82 -6.76
N TYR A 24 15.86 30.57 -7.13
CA TYR A 24 14.69 29.83 -6.66
C TYR A 24 14.86 29.12 -5.31
N LYS A 25 15.94 29.39 -4.55
CA LYS A 25 16.19 28.77 -3.22
C LYS A 25 14.98 28.88 -2.27
N PRO A 26 14.26 30.02 -2.16
CA PRO A 26 13.10 30.13 -1.28
C PRO A 26 11.93 29.22 -1.73
N LEU A 27 11.71 29.10 -3.04
CA LEU A 27 10.67 28.25 -3.61
C LEU A 27 10.97 26.78 -3.31
N ILE A 28 12.21 26.33 -3.60
CA ILE A 28 12.66 24.96 -3.34
C ILE A 28 12.52 24.60 -1.87
N ALA A 29 12.99 25.48 -0.97
CA ALA A 29 12.90 25.27 0.48
C ALA A 29 11.43 25.15 0.95
N SER A 30 10.55 26.03 0.48
CA SER A 30 9.13 26.02 0.87
C SER A 30 8.39 24.76 0.37
N ALA A 31 8.67 24.32 -0.85
CA ALA A 31 8.09 23.11 -1.44
C ALA A 31 8.57 21.85 -0.70
N LEU A 32 9.84 21.81 -0.33
CA LEU A 32 10.42 20.70 0.43
C LEU A 32 9.83 20.61 1.85
N LEU A 33 9.86 21.72 2.60
CA LEU A 33 9.36 21.76 3.97
C LEU A 33 7.85 21.44 4.05
N ARG A 34 7.07 21.91 3.08
CA ARG A 34 5.64 21.59 2.98
C ARG A 34 5.41 20.10 2.73
N SER A 35 6.18 19.49 1.82
CA SER A 35 6.09 18.05 1.55
C SER A 35 6.46 17.22 2.77
N LEU A 36 7.54 17.57 3.48
CA LEU A 36 7.96 16.88 4.70
C LEU A 36 6.88 16.93 5.78
N ARG A 37 6.29 18.11 6.02
CA ARG A 37 5.20 18.25 7.01
C ARG A 37 3.99 17.40 6.63
N LEU A 38 3.54 17.48 5.38
CA LEU A 38 2.39 16.70 4.90
C LEU A 38 2.61 15.19 5.02
N LEU A 39 3.81 14.70 4.67
CA LEU A 39 4.14 13.28 4.80
C LEU A 39 4.25 12.84 6.25
N GLY A 40 4.82 13.68 7.12
CA GLY A 40 4.90 13.43 8.56
C GLY A 40 3.51 13.31 9.19
N ASP A 41 2.65 14.29 8.93
CA ASP A 41 1.29 14.33 9.45
C ASP A 41 0.45 13.17 8.89
N ALA A 42 0.58 12.86 7.60
CA ALA A 42 -0.12 11.74 6.97
C ALA A 42 0.32 10.39 7.55
N SER A 43 1.63 10.19 7.77
CA SER A 43 2.16 8.96 8.36
C SER A 43 1.67 8.77 9.80
N ALA A 44 1.73 9.82 10.62
CA ALA A 44 1.23 9.79 11.98
C ALA A 44 -0.29 9.56 12.06
N SER A 45 -1.05 10.17 11.15
CA SER A 45 -2.50 9.95 11.05
C SER A 45 -2.82 8.53 10.60
N SER A 46 -2.09 8.00 9.62
CA SER A 46 -2.27 6.63 9.11
C SER A 46 -1.94 5.58 10.15
N GLU A 47 -0.89 5.79 10.95
CA GLU A 47 -0.55 4.90 12.07
C GLU A 47 -1.71 4.81 13.07
N LYS A 48 -2.22 5.97 13.51
CA LYS A 48 -3.26 6.08 14.53
C LYS A 48 -4.62 5.59 14.06
N ASN A 49 -5.02 5.96 12.86
CA ASN A 49 -6.40 5.76 12.38
C ASN A 49 -6.60 4.50 11.54
N CYS A 50 -5.52 3.92 11.00
CA CYS A 50 -5.62 2.74 10.14
C CYS A 50 -4.75 1.61 10.69
N VAL A 51 -3.44 1.79 10.71
CA VAL A 51 -2.47 0.68 10.94
C VAL A 51 -2.66 0.00 12.29
N ARG A 52 -2.89 0.78 13.37
CA ARG A 52 -3.10 0.21 14.71
C ARG A 52 -4.34 -0.67 14.85
N SER A 53 -5.35 -0.50 13.98
CA SER A 53 -6.62 -1.21 14.04
C SER A 53 -6.72 -2.34 13.01
N ILE A 54 -5.65 -2.64 12.27
CA ILE A 54 -5.68 -3.69 11.26
C ILE A 54 -5.69 -5.06 11.95
N GLU A 55 -6.77 -5.80 11.77
CA GLU A 55 -6.88 -7.20 12.14
C GLU A 55 -6.87 -8.09 10.90
N ALA A 56 -6.12 -9.20 10.99
CA ALA A 56 -6.04 -10.16 9.89
C ALA A 56 -7.29 -11.04 9.86
N ASN A 57 -8.05 -11.00 8.75
CA ASN A 57 -9.13 -11.94 8.50
C ASN A 57 -8.55 -13.32 8.14
N ARG A 58 -8.34 -14.16 9.17
CA ARG A 58 -7.67 -15.46 9.04
C ARG A 58 -8.44 -16.46 8.17
N GLU A 59 -9.77 -16.47 8.25
CA GLU A 59 -10.62 -17.35 7.45
C GLU A 59 -10.45 -17.07 5.96
N ARG A 60 -10.50 -15.80 5.57
CA ARG A 60 -10.30 -15.38 4.18
C ARG A 60 -8.88 -15.68 3.69
N ILE A 61 -7.87 -15.47 4.55
CA ILE A 61 -6.47 -15.77 4.21
C ILE A 61 -6.28 -17.26 3.97
N SER A 62 -6.80 -18.13 4.85
CA SER A 62 -6.70 -19.58 4.70
C SER A 62 -7.41 -20.06 3.43
N LYS A 63 -8.62 -19.56 3.15
CA LYS A 63 -9.36 -19.91 1.92
C LYS A 63 -8.54 -19.58 0.66
N LEU A 64 -8.03 -18.34 0.55
CA LEU A 64 -7.23 -17.91 -0.60
C LEU A 64 -5.93 -18.71 -0.75
N LEU A 65 -5.28 -19.05 0.37
CA LEU A 65 -4.03 -19.81 0.35
C LEU A 65 -4.25 -21.25 -0.11
N HIS A 66 -5.35 -21.88 0.31
CA HIS A 66 -5.74 -23.22 -0.16
C HIS A 66 -6.18 -23.22 -1.62
N GLU A 67 -6.89 -22.19 -2.06
CA GLU A 67 -7.28 -22.01 -3.47
C GLU A 67 -6.05 -21.86 -4.37
N GLU A 68 -5.13 -20.96 -4.03
CA GLU A 68 -3.90 -20.77 -4.79
C GLU A 68 -3.01 -22.03 -4.82
N ALA A 69 -2.93 -22.76 -3.70
CA ALA A 69 -2.17 -24.01 -3.63
C ALA A 69 -2.79 -25.11 -4.50
N ALA A 70 -4.13 -25.24 -4.48
CA ALA A 70 -4.85 -26.22 -5.30
C ALA A 70 -4.70 -25.94 -6.80
N LEU A 71 -4.79 -24.67 -7.19
CA LEU A 71 -4.59 -24.23 -8.57
C LEU A 71 -3.15 -24.49 -9.06
N LYS A 72 -2.14 -24.17 -8.25
CA LYS A 72 -0.72 -24.40 -8.62
C LYS A 72 -0.36 -25.87 -8.79
N LEU A 73 -0.97 -26.74 -7.99
CA LEU A 73 -0.71 -28.17 -8.04
C LEU A 73 -1.52 -28.88 -9.16
N ASN A 74 -2.32 -28.16 -9.95
CA ASN A 74 -3.22 -28.70 -10.99
C ASN A 74 -4.14 -29.83 -10.47
N VAL A 75 -4.44 -29.84 -9.17
CA VAL A 75 -5.25 -30.91 -8.57
C VAL A 75 -6.74 -30.61 -8.74
N LEU A 76 -7.11 -29.33 -8.84
CA LEU A 76 -8.49 -28.87 -9.03
C LEU A 76 -8.57 -27.58 -9.86
N THR A 77 -9.70 -27.42 -10.56
CA THR A 77 -10.11 -26.14 -11.18
C THR A 77 -10.83 -25.25 -10.17
N SER A 78 -10.82 -23.92 -10.38
CA SER A 78 -11.42 -22.94 -9.44
C SER A 78 -12.91 -23.24 -9.16
N ASP A 79 -13.66 -23.68 -10.18
CA ASP A 79 -15.08 -24.06 -10.06
C ASP A 79 -15.32 -25.32 -9.21
N GLU A 80 -14.35 -26.24 -9.15
CA GLU A 80 -14.45 -27.47 -8.35
C GLU A 80 -14.03 -27.24 -6.90
N PHE A 81 -13.05 -26.35 -6.66
CA PHE A 81 -12.62 -25.97 -5.32
C PHE A 81 -13.76 -25.33 -4.52
N ASP A 82 -14.52 -24.41 -5.13
CA ASP A 82 -15.63 -23.72 -4.45
C ASP A 82 -16.83 -24.65 -4.15
N LYS A 83 -17.00 -25.75 -4.90
CA LYS A 83 -18.03 -26.78 -4.61
C LYS A 83 -17.62 -27.74 -3.51
N LEU A 84 -16.34 -28.06 -3.39
CA LEU A 84 -15.82 -29.08 -2.47
C LEU A 84 -15.38 -28.50 -1.13
N VAL A 85 -14.90 -27.26 -1.12
CA VAL A 85 -14.46 -26.56 0.09
C VAL A 85 -15.65 -25.80 0.69
N VAL A 86 -16.48 -26.55 1.42
CA VAL A 86 -17.54 -25.99 2.26
C VAL A 86 -17.03 -25.97 3.71
N PRO A 87 -16.72 -24.81 4.31
CA PRO A 87 -16.10 -24.72 5.63
C PRO A 87 -16.87 -25.48 6.72
N GLU A 88 -18.21 -25.53 6.61
CA GLU A 88 -19.10 -26.25 7.53
C GLU A 88 -18.93 -27.78 7.51
N LYS A 89 -18.37 -28.35 6.44
CA LYS A 89 -18.12 -29.81 6.30
C LYS A 89 -16.65 -30.19 6.51
N MET A 90 -15.77 -29.21 6.78
CA MET A 90 -14.33 -29.40 6.99
C MET A 90 -13.94 -29.61 8.46
N ILE A 91 -14.93 -29.64 9.36
CA ILE A 91 -14.74 -30.09 10.74
C ILE A 91 -14.40 -31.59 10.66
N GLY A 92 -13.20 -31.95 11.11
CA GLY A 92 -12.73 -33.34 11.14
C GLY A 92 -13.69 -34.27 11.88
N PRO A 93 -13.51 -35.60 11.75
CA PRO A 93 -14.43 -36.57 12.34
C PRO A 93 -14.63 -36.26 13.82
N SER A 94 -15.88 -36.04 14.22
CA SER A 94 -16.27 -36.08 15.63
C SER A 94 -16.42 -37.54 16.01
N ASP A 95 -15.28 -38.20 16.24
CA ASP A 95 -15.06 -39.40 17.07
C ASP A 95 -13.57 -39.78 17.03
#